data_AF-A0A3E0VRW2-F1
#
_entry.id   AF-A0A3E0VRW2-F1
#
_cell.length_a   1.000
_cell.length_b   1.000
_cell.length_c   1.000
_cell.angle_alpha   90.00
_cell.angle_beta   90.00
_cell.angle_gamma   90.00
#
_symmetry.space_group_name_H-M   'P 1'
#
loop_
_entity.id
_entity.type
_entity.pdbx_description
1 polymer ?
#
loop_
_entity_poly.entity_id
_entity_poly.type
_entity_poly.pdbx_seq_one_letter_code
_entity_poly.pdbx_strand_id
1 'polypeptide(L)'
;MSPDELKKVVTKIQLGDSRQVDANSLKEWWDNIGGLDFADAIAAVTMHRQESTVYLLAAHVVGNVRRIRQDRAERASAPSVTDDSKRSWRGGQTAPKPDNFEAMVAAANDPAKFEEQCAIYNRQLADAGFEIDRSYGVA
;
A
#
# COMPACT_ATOMS: atom_id res chain seq x y z
N MET A 1 -20.41 -10.38 -12.23
CA MET A 1 -20.35 -11.67 -11.51
C MET A 1 -21.47 -12.57 -11.99
N SER A 2 -21.43 -13.87 -11.68
CA SER A 2 -22.50 -14.83 -11.95
C SER A 2 -23.62 -14.78 -10.87
N PRO A 3 -24.82 -15.32 -11.14
CA PRO A 3 -25.90 -15.34 -10.15
C PRO A 3 -25.55 -16.07 -8.85
N ASP A 4 -24.76 -17.14 -8.92
CA ASP A 4 -24.32 -17.87 -7.72
C ASP A 4 -23.27 -17.11 -6.92
N GLU A 5 -22.42 -16.32 -7.59
CA GLU A 5 -21.52 -15.38 -6.93
C GLU A 5 -22.29 -14.24 -6.25
N LEU A 6 -23.34 -13.71 -6.90
CA LEU A 6 -24.20 -12.72 -6.26
C LEU A 6 -24.80 -13.28 -4.96
N LYS A 7 -25.36 -14.50 -5.00
CA LYS A 7 -25.91 -15.13 -3.79
C LYS A 7 -24.89 -15.15 -2.66
N LYS A 8 -23.63 -15.52 -2.94
CA LYS A 8 -22.55 -15.50 -1.94
C LYS A 8 -22.30 -14.10 -1.36
N VAL A 9 -22.28 -13.07 -2.21
CA VAL A 9 -22.14 -11.67 -1.76
C VAL A 9 -23.30 -11.30 -0.83
N VAL A 10 -24.54 -11.53 -1.26
CA VAL A 10 -25.74 -11.15 -0.50
C VAL A 10 -25.85 -11.97 0.80
N THR A 11 -25.47 -13.25 0.80
CA THR A 11 -25.39 -14.07 2.03
C THR A 11 -24.37 -13.50 3.02
N LYS A 12 -23.21 -13.02 2.56
CA LYS A 12 -22.23 -12.34 3.44
C LYS A 12 -22.83 -11.07 4.05
N ILE A 13 -23.62 -10.32 3.28
CA ILE A 13 -24.32 -9.11 3.76
C ILE A 13 -25.37 -9.48 4.81
N GLN A 14 -26.18 -10.51 4.54
CA GLN A 14 -27.18 -11.04 5.45
C GLN A 14 -26.59 -11.44 6.80
N LEU A 15 -25.45 -12.15 6.82
CA LEU A 15 -24.79 -12.54 8.07
C LEU A 15 -24.38 -11.35 8.93
N GLY A 16 -23.97 -10.23 8.31
CA GLY A 16 -23.56 -9.02 9.03
C GLY A 16 -24.72 -8.11 9.45
N ASP A 17 -25.83 -8.10 8.71
CA ASP A 17 -27.00 -7.24 8.98
C ASP A 17 -28.18 -7.99 9.61
N SER A 18 -28.08 -9.31 9.79
CA SER A 18 -29.22 -10.17 10.14
C SER A 18 -30.45 -9.96 9.23
N ARG A 19 -30.20 -9.63 7.96
CA ARG A 19 -31.23 -9.32 6.97
C ARG A 19 -31.92 -10.59 6.47
N GLN A 20 -33.23 -10.54 6.23
CA GLN A 20 -33.91 -11.58 5.46
C GLN A 20 -33.73 -11.33 3.97
N VAL A 21 -33.20 -12.33 3.27
CA VAL A 21 -32.94 -12.26 1.82
C VAL A 21 -33.91 -13.21 1.14
N ASP A 22 -34.80 -12.64 0.32
CA ASP A 22 -35.73 -13.38 -0.52
C ASP A 22 -35.37 -13.23 -2.01
N ALA A 23 -36.16 -13.86 -2.89
CA ALA A 23 -35.93 -13.83 -4.33
C ALA A 23 -36.01 -12.40 -4.91
N ASN A 24 -36.89 -11.56 -4.38
CA ASN A 24 -37.03 -10.16 -4.81
C ASN A 24 -35.81 -9.34 -4.41
N SER A 25 -35.30 -9.55 -3.20
CA SER A 25 -34.05 -8.94 -2.73
C SER A 25 -32.89 -9.35 -3.63
N LEU A 26 -32.74 -10.64 -3.95
CA LEU A 26 -31.68 -11.09 -4.85
C LEU A 26 -31.77 -10.44 -6.24
N LYS A 27 -32.98 -10.24 -6.77
CA LYS A 27 -33.17 -9.55 -8.04
C LYS A 27 -32.78 -8.07 -7.96
N GLU A 28 -33.20 -7.37 -6.90
CA GLU A 28 -32.82 -5.97 -6.70
C GLU A 28 -31.30 -5.80 -6.56
N TRP A 29 -30.64 -6.69 -5.81
CA TRP A 29 -29.19 -6.68 -5.70
C TRP A 29 -28.51 -7.02 -7.03
N TRP A 30 -29.08 -7.94 -7.82
CA TRP A 30 -28.57 -8.27 -9.16
C TRP A 30 -28.58 -7.06 -10.08
N ASP A 31 -29.68 -6.32 -10.11
CA ASP A 31 -29.84 -5.16 -10.99
C ASP A 31 -28.81 -4.05 -10.64
N ASN A 32 -28.42 -3.93 -9.38
CA ASN A 32 -27.47 -2.91 -8.92
C ASN A 32 -26.01 -3.33 -8.97
N ILE A 33 -25.67 -4.56 -8.56
CA ILE A 33 -24.27 -5.01 -8.39
C ILE A 33 -23.89 -6.24 -9.22
N GLY A 34 -24.82 -6.83 -9.98
CA GLY A 34 -24.56 -8.02 -10.79
C GLY A 34 -23.46 -7.82 -11.84
N GLY A 35 -23.29 -6.58 -12.31
CA GLY A 35 -22.20 -6.19 -13.23
C GLY A 35 -20.80 -6.10 -12.59
N LEU A 36 -20.69 -6.14 -11.25
CA LEU A 36 -19.40 -6.03 -10.57
C LEU A 36 -18.62 -7.34 -10.60
N ASP A 37 -17.30 -7.25 -10.44
CA ASP A 37 -16.47 -8.42 -10.21
C ASP A 37 -16.75 -9.00 -8.81
N PHE A 38 -16.70 -10.34 -8.69
CA PHE A 38 -17.03 -11.01 -7.43
C PHE A 38 -16.03 -10.66 -6.31
N ALA A 39 -14.73 -10.66 -6.60
CA ALA A 39 -13.70 -10.36 -5.61
C ALA A 39 -13.80 -8.90 -5.14
N ASP A 40 -14.03 -7.98 -6.08
CA ASP A 40 -14.24 -6.56 -5.77
C ASP A 40 -15.46 -6.35 -4.86
N ALA A 41 -16.58 -7.02 -5.15
CA ALA A 41 -17.80 -6.89 -4.36
C ALA A 41 -17.62 -7.42 -2.92
N ILE A 42 -16.93 -8.57 -2.74
CA ILE A 42 -16.62 -9.11 -1.41
C ILE A 42 -15.69 -8.17 -0.63
N ALA A 43 -14.67 -7.62 -1.29
CA ALA A 43 -13.77 -6.65 -0.68
C ALA A 43 -14.52 -5.38 -0.28
N ALA A 44 -15.42 -4.87 -1.13
CA ALA A 44 -16.24 -3.70 -0.85
C ALA A 44 -17.19 -3.88 0.34
N VAL A 45 -17.82 -5.05 0.47
CA VAL A 45 -18.63 -5.40 1.65
C VAL A 45 -17.76 -5.42 2.91
N THR A 46 -16.56 -6.01 2.82
CA THR A 46 -15.64 -6.10 3.96
C THR A 46 -15.15 -4.72 4.39
N MET A 47 -14.76 -3.88 3.42
CA MET A 47 -14.36 -2.48 3.63
C MET A 47 -15.46 -1.70 4.34
N HIS A 48 -16.72 -1.80 3.88
CA HIS A 48 -17.84 -1.12 4.55
C HIS A 48 -17.97 -1.52 6.01
N ARG A 49 -17.84 -2.82 6.32
CA ARG A 49 -17.94 -3.33 7.70
C ARG A 49 -16.81 -2.85 8.62
N GLN A 50 -15.63 -2.59 8.05
CA GLN A 50 -14.48 -2.11 8.80
C GLN A 50 -14.55 -0.59 9.00
N GLU A 51 -15.05 0.14 8.01
CA GLU A 51 -15.03 1.61 7.99
C GLU A 51 -16.35 2.24 8.49
N SER A 52 -17.45 1.48 8.54
CA SER A 52 -18.77 2.01 8.82
C SER A 52 -19.65 1.07 9.65
N THR A 53 -20.49 1.67 10.49
CA THR A 53 -21.56 1.00 11.24
C THR A 53 -22.94 1.20 10.60
N VAL A 54 -23.02 1.96 9.50
CA VAL A 54 -24.28 2.26 8.82
C VAL A 54 -24.79 1.02 8.08
N TYR A 55 -26.11 0.91 7.99
CA TYR A 55 -26.77 -0.14 7.22
C TYR A 55 -26.26 -0.19 5.77
N LEU A 56 -25.91 -1.40 5.31
CA LEU A 56 -25.28 -1.56 4.01
C LEU A 56 -26.31 -1.56 2.87
N LEU A 57 -26.16 -0.61 1.95
CA LEU A 57 -26.95 -0.49 0.71
C LEU A 57 -26.10 -0.89 -0.50
N ALA A 58 -26.75 -1.28 -1.60
CA ALA A 58 -26.06 -1.61 -2.85
C ALA A 58 -25.18 -0.46 -3.36
N ALA A 59 -25.63 0.80 -3.19
CA ALA A 59 -24.87 1.99 -3.53
C ALA A 59 -23.52 2.09 -2.79
N HIS A 60 -23.44 1.64 -1.54
CA HIS A 60 -22.18 1.61 -0.78
C HIS A 60 -21.20 0.59 -1.38
N VAL A 61 -21.68 -0.57 -1.82
CA VAL A 61 -20.85 -1.57 -2.50
C VAL A 61 -20.28 -1.01 -3.79
N VAL A 62 -21.11 -0.36 -4.62
CA VAL A 62 -20.66 0.29 -5.87
C VAL A 62 -19.61 1.37 -5.58
N GLY A 63 -19.86 2.24 -4.59
CA GLY A 63 -18.93 3.28 -4.19
C GLY A 63 -17.58 2.73 -3.71
N ASN A 64 -17.60 1.69 -2.87
CA ASN A 64 -16.39 1.06 -2.36
C ASN A 64 -15.63 0.30 -3.46
N VAL A 65 -16.32 -0.38 -4.38
CA VAL A 65 -15.66 -1.00 -5.54
C VAL A 65 -14.93 0.05 -6.38
N ARG A 66 -15.54 1.22 -6.61
CA ARG A 66 -14.88 2.32 -7.31
C ARG A 66 -13.61 2.78 -6.60
N ARG A 67 -13.66 2.96 -5.27
CA ARG A 67 -12.47 3.29 -4.46
C ARG A 67 -11.39 2.23 -4.58
N ILE A 68 -11.73 0.96 -4.39
CA ILE A 68 -10.78 -0.18 -4.49
C ILE A 68 -10.11 -0.25 -5.87
N ARG A 69 -10.84 0.04 -6.94
CA ARG A 69 -10.28 0.07 -8.30
C ARG A 69 -9.37 1.27 -8.52
N GLN A 70 -9.75 2.43 -8.02
CA GLN A 70 -8.92 3.62 -8.06
C GLN A 70 -7.61 3.40 -7.30
N ASP A 71 -7.66 2.90 -6.07
CA ASP A 71 -6.47 2.61 -5.26
C ASP A 71 -5.52 1.63 -5.97
N ARG A 72 -6.07 0.60 -6.65
CA ARG A 72 -5.26 -0.32 -7.47
C ARG A 72 -4.62 0.37 -8.68
N ALA A 73 -5.36 1.23 -9.37
CA ALA A 73 -4.84 1.98 -10.51
C ALA A 73 -3.74 2.95 -10.08
N GLU A 74 -3.92 3.63 -8.95
CA GLU A 74 -2.91 4.51 -8.34
C GLU A 74 -1.67 3.73 -7.93
N ARG A 75 -1.82 2.56 -7.28
CA ARG A 75 -0.67 1.70 -6.94
C ARG A 75 0.05 1.14 -8.17
N ALA A 76 -0.67 0.83 -9.24
CA ALA A 76 -0.08 0.34 -10.48
C ALA A 76 0.65 1.44 -11.28
N SER A 77 0.22 2.69 -11.13
CA SER A 77 0.85 3.86 -11.75
C SER A 77 1.92 4.52 -10.88
N ALA A 78 1.94 4.23 -9.57
CA ALA A 78 3.01 4.66 -8.69
C ALA A 78 4.35 4.07 -9.18
N PRO A 79 5.41 4.89 -9.32
CA PRO A 79 6.71 4.39 -9.70
C PRO A 79 7.16 3.36 -8.67
N SER A 80 7.43 2.14 -9.13
CA SER A 80 7.95 1.08 -8.27
C SER A 80 9.22 1.59 -7.60
N VAL A 81 9.26 1.58 -6.26
CA VAL A 81 10.44 1.95 -5.44
C VAL A 81 11.63 1.02 -5.71
N THR A 82 11.44 -0.04 -6.50
CA THR A 82 12.50 -0.92 -7.01
C THR A 82 13.26 -0.36 -8.21
N ASP A 83 12.92 0.86 -8.68
CA ASP A 83 13.76 1.57 -9.65
C ASP A 83 14.99 2.16 -8.93
N ASP A 84 15.94 1.29 -8.61
CA ASP A 84 17.25 1.64 -8.03
C ASP A 84 18.01 2.66 -8.92
N SER A 85 17.58 2.85 -10.18
CA SER A 85 18.11 3.86 -11.10
C SER A 85 17.79 5.30 -10.69
N LYS A 86 16.82 5.51 -9.78
CA LYS A 86 16.45 6.83 -9.26
C LYS A 86 17.02 7.15 -7.89
N ARG A 87 17.76 6.23 -7.26
CA ARG A 87 18.74 6.56 -6.19
C ARG A 87 20.03 7.12 -6.80
N SER A 88 19.90 7.97 -7.82
CA SER A 88 21.00 8.83 -8.17
C SER A 88 21.04 9.97 -7.16
N TRP A 89 22.13 9.99 -6.39
CA TRP A 89 22.57 11.23 -5.77
C TRP A 89 22.73 12.29 -6.89
N ARG A 90 22.49 13.57 -6.58
CA ARG A 90 22.42 14.68 -7.57
C ARG A 90 23.38 14.45 -8.75
N GLY A 91 22.83 14.23 -9.95
CA GLY A 91 23.64 14.07 -11.18
C GLY A 91 23.74 12.66 -11.76
N GLY A 92 22.92 11.69 -11.33
CA GLY A 92 22.93 10.35 -11.95
C GLY A 92 23.96 9.38 -11.35
N GLN A 93 24.70 9.81 -10.33
CA GLN A 93 25.75 9.00 -9.70
C GLN A 93 25.17 8.24 -8.49
N THR A 94 25.34 6.92 -8.49
CA THR A 94 25.03 6.08 -7.33
C THR A 94 26.18 6.18 -6.34
N ALA A 95 25.86 6.41 -5.05
CA ALA A 95 26.87 6.44 -4.00
C ALA A 95 27.62 5.10 -3.95
N PRO A 96 28.97 5.12 -3.88
CA PRO A 96 29.77 3.90 -3.78
C PRO A 96 29.48 3.18 -2.46
N LYS A 97 29.65 1.85 -2.44
CA LYS A 97 29.56 1.08 -1.20
C LYS A 97 30.63 1.58 -0.20
N PRO A 98 30.31 1.72 1.11
CA PRO A 98 31.30 2.07 2.12
C PRO A 98 32.46 1.06 2.12
N ASP A 99 33.69 1.54 2.09
CA ASP A 99 34.88 0.70 2.21
C ASP A 99 34.96 0.08 3.62
N ASN A 100 34.39 0.77 4.62
CA ASN A 100 34.29 0.33 6.01
C ASN A 100 32.96 -0.36 6.34
N PHE A 101 32.25 -0.90 5.34
CA PHE A 101 30.92 -1.50 5.53
C PHE A 101 30.91 -2.59 6.62
N GLU A 102 31.89 -3.48 6.64
CA GLU A 102 31.99 -4.54 7.66
C GLU A 102 32.15 -3.97 9.08
N ALA A 103 32.90 -2.87 9.22
CA ALA A 103 33.08 -2.19 10.50
C ALA A 103 31.81 -1.45 10.94
N MET A 104 31.06 -0.86 10.01
CA MET A 104 29.74 -0.28 10.29
C MET A 104 28.75 -1.33 10.81
N VAL A 105 28.70 -2.50 10.17
CA VAL A 105 27.84 -3.61 10.60
C VAL A 105 28.25 -4.12 11.97
N ALA A 106 29.55 -4.28 12.23
CA ALA A 106 30.06 -4.69 13.54
C ALA A 106 29.74 -3.65 14.65
N ALA A 107 29.68 -2.37 14.29
CA ALA A 107 29.35 -1.26 15.19
C ALA A 107 27.84 -0.99 15.32
N ALA A 108 26.96 -1.75 14.65
CA ALA A 108 25.53 -1.43 14.56
C ALA A 108 24.81 -1.29 15.92
N ASN A 109 25.30 -1.97 16.96
CA ASN A 109 24.72 -1.94 18.31
C ASN A 109 25.47 -0.99 19.26
N ASP A 110 26.49 -0.26 18.80
CA ASP A 110 27.29 0.70 19.58
C ASP A 110 27.19 2.08 18.91
N PRO A 111 26.31 2.97 19.40
CA PRO A 111 26.02 4.25 18.75
C PRO A 111 27.27 5.13 18.52
N ALA A 112 28.20 5.14 19.48
CA ALA A 112 29.41 5.96 19.40
C ALA A 112 30.37 5.42 18.32
N LYS A 113 30.55 4.09 18.26
CA LYS A 113 31.35 3.49 17.20
C LYS A 113 30.66 3.60 15.84
N PHE A 114 29.34 3.49 15.79
CA PHE A 114 28.60 3.63 14.55
C PHE A 114 28.72 5.04 13.97
N GLU A 115 28.71 6.08 14.81
CA GLU A 115 28.94 7.46 14.41
C GLU A 115 30.35 7.66 13.86
N GLU A 116 31.37 7.08 14.50
CA GLU A 116 32.75 7.09 13.99
C GLU A 116 32.83 6.44 12.60
N GLN A 117 32.17 5.30 12.40
CA GLN A 117 32.15 4.64 11.09
C GLN A 117 31.35 5.42 10.03
N CYS A 118 30.28 6.11 10.42
CA CYS A 118 29.57 7.04 9.54
C CYS A 118 30.46 8.21 9.11
N ALA A 119 31.28 8.75 10.02
CA ALA A 119 32.21 9.84 9.69
C ALA A 119 33.29 9.40 8.68
N ILE A 120 33.75 8.15 8.76
CA ILE A 120 34.67 7.56 7.78
C ILE A 120 34.00 7.46 6.40
N TYR A 121 32.78 6.93 6.33
CA TYR A 121 32.04 6.84 5.07
C TYR A 121 31.71 8.21 4.47
N ASN A 122 31.38 9.19 5.31
CA ASN A 122 31.18 10.57 4.86
C ASN A 122 32.44 11.17 4.24
N ARG A 123 33.63 10.83 4.76
CA ARG A 123 34.90 11.24 4.14
C ARG A 123 35.08 10.58 2.77
N GLN A 124 34.81 9.28 2.66
CA GLN A 124 34.85 8.55 1.39
C GLN A 124 33.93 9.17 0.33
N LEU A 125 32.71 9.57 0.71
CA LEU A 125 31.78 10.24 -0.17
C LEU A 125 32.29 11.60 -0.64
N ALA A 126 32.88 12.39 0.27
CA ALA A 126 33.48 13.68 -0.09
C ALA A 126 34.66 13.52 -1.05
N ASP A 127 35.55 12.54 -0.81
CA ASP A 127 36.68 12.22 -1.68
C ASP A 127 36.23 11.74 -3.07
N ALA A 128 35.08 11.06 -3.15
CA ALA A 128 34.44 10.64 -4.39
C ALA A 128 33.63 11.76 -5.10
N GLY A 129 33.63 12.98 -4.56
CA GLY A 129 32.97 14.15 -5.16
C GLY A 129 31.47 14.28 -4.84
N PHE A 130 30.96 13.55 -3.84
CA PHE A 130 29.58 13.70 -3.37
C PHE A 130 29.51 14.82 -2.32
N GLU A 131 28.70 15.86 -2.56
CA GLU A 131 28.46 16.95 -1.61
C GLU A 131 27.52 16.51 -0.49
N ILE A 132 28.04 16.21 0.70
CA ILE A 132 27.17 15.87 1.84
C ILE A 132 26.46 17.13 2.33
N ASP A 133 25.17 17.27 2.00
CA ASP A 133 24.32 18.31 2.56
C ASP A 133 24.15 18.07 4.07
N ARG A 134 24.78 18.93 4.87
CA ARG A 134 24.71 18.88 6.34
C ARG A 134 23.39 19.40 6.89
N SER A 135 22.39 19.70 6.05
CA SER A 135 21.05 20.12 6.48
C SER A 135 20.27 19.07 7.26
N TYR A 136 20.70 17.81 7.25
CA TYR A 136 20.13 16.73 8.07
C TYR A 136 20.97 16.48 9.34
N GLY A 137 21.29 17.55 10.06
CA GLY A 137 21.75 17.49 11.44
C GLY A 137 20.54 17.44 12.38
N VAL A 138 20.46 16.36 13.15
CA VAL A 138 19.53 16.17 14.27
C VAL A 138 19.66 17.36 15.25
N ALA A 139 18.52 17.87 15.71
CA ALA A 139 18.43 18.87 16.79
C ALA A 139 18.90 18.30 18.13
#